data_AF-A0A3A6PDS7-F1
#
_entry.id   AF-A0A3A6PDS7-F1
#
_cell.length_a   1.000
_cell.length_b   1.000
_cell.length_c   1.000
_cell.angle_alpha   90.00
_cell.angle_beta   90.00
_cell.angle_gamma   90.00
#
_symmetry.space_group_name_H-M   'P 1'
#
loop_
_entity.id
_entity.type
_entity.pdbx_description
1 polymer ?
#
loop_
_entity_poly.entity_id
_entity_poly.type
_entity_poly.pdbx_seq_one_letter_code
_entity_poly.pdbx_strand_id
1 'polypeptide(L)'
;MTRTFIVLAGLLSVIAGLAYIGTTWLAADFLGPEAGSERDTVRFWGICSIIAGALLLGLLSARPWMKEGLSDGLLIAALSAIFIIQIPPFGLWMLGFIISGYTAVLGILLHGALMVCVCVTFGFARRGLAREAA
;
A
#
# COMPACT_ATOMS: atom_id res chain seq x y z
N MET A 1 15.77 -8.90 10.36
CA MET A 1 14.34 -9.26 10.16
C MET A 1 13.66 -8.09 9.46
N THR A 2 13.70 -8.07 8.12
CA THR A 2 13.31 -6.88 7.30
C THR A 2 12.69 -7.28 5.96
N ARG A 3 13.14 -8.39 5.35
CA ARG A 3 12.66 -8.87 4.05
C ARG A 3 11.17 -9.26 4.04
N THR A 4 10.70 -9.95 5.07
CA THR A 4 9.31 -10.44 5.13
C THR A 4 8.30 -9.30 5.12
N PHE A 5 8.53 -8.22 5.86
CA PHE A 5 7.63 -7.07 5.87
C PHE A 5 7.63 -6.30 4.56
N ILE A 6 8.78 -6.23 3.86
CA ILE A 6 8.85 -5.64 2.51
C ILE A 6 8.05 -6.51 1.52
N VAL A 7 8.18 -7.84 1.59
CA VAL A 7 7.39 -8.77 0.77
C VAL A 7 5.90 -8.60 1.07
N LEU A 8 5.52 -8.57 2.35
CA LEU A 8 4.12 -8.39 2.76
C LEU A 8 3.57 -7.04 2.27
N ALA A 9 4.31 -5.94 2.41
CA ALA A 9 3.89 -4.63 1.91
C ALA A 9 3.69 -4.65 0.39
N GLY A 10 4.60 -5.28 -0.36
CA GLY A 10 4.47 -5.43 -1.80
C GLY A 10 3.24 -6.25 -2.20
N LEU A 11 3.05 -7.42 -1.58
CA LEU A 11 1.90 -8.30 -1.86
C LEU A 11 0.57 -7.64 -1.47
N LEU A 12 0.49 -7.03 -0.29
CA LEU A 12 -0.72 -6.32 0.16
C LEU A 12 -1.03 -5.13 -0.76
N SER A 13 -0.04 -4.41 -1.27
CA SER A 13 -0.24 -3.33 -2.25
C SER A 13 -0.83 -3.85 -3.56
N VAL A 14 -0.35 -5.00 -4.05
CA VAL A 14 -0.91 -5.64 -5.26
C VAL A 14 -2.34 -6.12 -5.00
N ILE A 15 -2.59 -6.81 -3.87
CA ILE A 15 -3.92 -7.29 -3.49
C ILE A 15 -4.91 -6.11 -3.35
N ALA A 16 -4.49 -5.03 -2.69
CA ALA A 16 -5.29 -3.83 -2.55
C ALA A 16 -5.67 -3.24 -3.92
N GLY A 17 -4.74 -3.18 -4.86
CA GLY A 17 -5.07 -2.70 -6.20
C GLY A 17 -5.97 -3.64 -7.00
N LEU A 18 -5.79 -4.96 -6.88
CA LEU A 18 -6.66 -5.94 -7.52
C LEU A 18 -8.10 -5.89 -6.99
N ALA A 19 -8.29 -5.54 -5.71
CA ALA A 19 -9.61 -5.38 -5.10
C ALA A 19 -10.48 -4.30 -5.79
N TYR A 20 -9.85 -3.34 -6.49
CA TYR A 20 -10.54 -2.28 -7.26
C TYR A 20 -10.70 -2.58 -8.74
N ILE A 21 -9.84 -3.42 -9.34
CA ILE A 21 -9.88 -3.69 -10.78
C ILE A 21 -10.98 -4.71 -11.13
N GLY A 22 -11.34 -5.60 -10.21
CA GLY A 22 -12.31 -6.68 -10.44
C GLY A 22 -13.78 -6.32 -10.16
N THR A 23 -14.10 -5.07 -9.79
CA THR A 23 -15.46 -4.58 -9.44
C THR A 23 -16.21 -5.33 -8.33
N THR A 24 -15.60 -6.32 -7.67
CA THR A 24 -16.34 -7.27 -6.82
C THR A 24 -16.12 -7.10 -5.33
N TRP A 25 -15.00 -6.51 -4.87
CA TRP A 25 -14.63 -6.49 -3.44
C TRP A 25 -14.75 -5.11 -2.80
N LEU A 26 -14.44 -4.04 -3.55
CA LEU A 26 -14.42 -2.66 -3.05
C LEU A 26 -15.06 -1.70 -4.07
N ALA A 27 -16.38 -1.81 -4.28
CA ALA A 27 -17.11 -1.11 -5.35
C ALA A 27 -17.58 0.32 -5.00
N ALA A 28 -17.27 0.82 -3.80
CA ALA A 28 -17.64 2.15 -3.29
C ALA A 28 -19.15 2.48 -3.40
N ASP A 29 -20.02 1.46 -3.32
CA ASP A 29 -21.47 1.60 -3.54
C ASP A 29 -22.16 2.52 -2.54
N PHE A 30 -21.52 2.81 -1.41
CA PHE A 30 -21.99 3.78 -0.41
C PHE A 30 -22.08 5.23 -0.92
N LEU A 31 -21.47 5.53 -2.08
CA LEU A 31 -21.48 6.86 -2.69
C LEU A 31 -22.71 7.10 -3.57
N GLY A 32 -23.59 6.11 -3.73
CA GLY A 32 -24.85 6.23 -4.46
C GLY A 32 -24.62 6.69 -5.91
N PRO A 33 -25.23 7.80 -6.37
CA PRO A 33 -25.05 8.30 -7.74
C PRO A 33 -23.59 8.63 -8.12
N GLU A 34 -22.75 9.00 -7.14
CA GLU A 34 -21.33 9.32 -7.37
C GLU A 34 -20.45 8.06 -7.45
N ALA A 35 -21.00 6.86 -7.25
CA ALA A 35 -20.22 5.62 -7.31
C ALA A 35 -19.52 5.43 -8.67
N GLY A 36 -20.04 6.00 -9.76
CA GLY A 36 -19.43 5.91 -11.09
C GLY A 36 -18.09 6.66 -11.21
N SER A 37 -18.06 7.95 -10.85
CA SER A 37 -16.84 8.78 -10.86
C SER A 37 -15.79 8.28 -9.87
N GLU A 38 -16.27 7.75 -8.75
CA GLU A 38 -15.42 7.20 -7.70
C GLU A 38 -14.84 5.84 -8.08
N ARG A 39 -15.55 5.00 -8.85
CA ARG A 39 -15.02 3.76 -9.41
C ARG A 39 -13.79 3.99 -10.29
N ASP A 40 -13.80 5.02 -11.14
CA ASP A 40 -12.64 5.34 -11.96
C ASP A 40 -11.48 5.87 -11.11
N THR A 41 -11.78 6.69 -10.09
CA THR A 41 -10.79 7.21 -9.14
C THR A 41 -10.12 6.09 -8.35
N VAL A 42 -10.89 5.19 -7.72
CA VAL A 42 -10.33 4.07 -6.97
C VAL A 42 -9.61 3.07 -7.86
N ARG A 43 -10.05 2.90 -9.12
CA ARG A 43 -9.35 2.07 -10.11
C ARG A 43 -7.98 2.65 -10.47
N PHE A 44 -7.88 3.98 -10.65
CA PHE A 44 -6.60 4.65 -10.87
C PHE A 44 -5.65 4.38 -9.69
N TRP A 45 -6.10 4.59 -8.46
CA TRP A 45 -5.30 4.30 -7.26
C TRP A 45 -4.96 2.81 -7.11
N GLY A 46 -5.85 1.93 -7.56
CA GLY A 46 -5.61 0.49 -7.62
C GLY A 46 -4.48 0.12 -8.58
N ILE A 47 -4.45 0.70 -9.79
CA ILE A 47 -3.36 0.53 -10.74
C ILE A 47 -2.04 1.03 -10.15
N CYS A 48 -2.04 2.22 -9.55
CA CYS A 48 -0.86 2.77 -8.86
C CYS A 48 -0.35 1.82 -7.77
N SER A 49 -1.25 1.24 -6.98
CA SER A 49 -0.90 0.29 -5.91
C SER A 49 -0.28 -1.01 -6.46
N ILE A 50 -0.78 -1.52 -7.59
CA ILE A 50 -0.19 -2.70 -8.25
C ILE A 50 1.21 -2.38 -8.75
N ILE A 51 1.38 -1.26 -9.46
CA ILE A 51 2.68 -0.86 -10.02
C ILE A 51 3.70 -0.67 -8.89
N ALA A 52 3.32 0.05 -7.82
CA ALA A 52 4.21 0.30 -6.69
C ALA A 52 4.57 -0.99 -5.94
N GLY A 53 3.61 -1.89 -5.74
CA GLY A 53 3.83 -3.19 -5.11
C GLY A 53 4.75 -4.10 -5.95
N ALA A 54 4.48 -4.21 -7.25
CA ALA A 54 5.30 -4.98 -8.18
C ALA A 54 6.73 -4.41 -8.28
N LEU A 55 6.88 -3.08 -8.32
CA LEU A 55 8.18 -2.43 -8.30
C LEU A 55 8.95 -2.75 -7.02
N LEU A 56 8.31 -2.70 -5.84
CA LEU A 56 8.94 -3.03 -4.56
C LEU A 56 9.43 -4.48 -4.54
N LEU A 57 8.61 -5.42 -4.98
CA LEU A 57 8.98 -6.84 -5.06
C LEU A 57 10.10 -7.09 -6.08
N GLY A 58 10.07 -6.39 -7.21
CA GLY A 58 11.11 -6.42 -8.22
C GLY A 58 12.45 -5.89 -7.68
N LEU A 59 12.45 -4.72 -7.03
CA LEU A 59 13.62 -4.13 -6.39
C LEU A 59 14.20 -5.04 -5.31
N LEU A 60 13.34 -5.65 -4.49
CA LEU A 60 13.78 -6.59 -3.45
C LEU A 60 14.42 -7.85 -4.05
N SER A 61 13.90 -8.32 -5.17
CA SER A 61 14.46 -9.48 -5.89
C SER A 61 15.77 -9.13 -6.58
N ALA A 62 15.92 -7.89 -7.07
CA ALA A 62 17.10 -7.39 -7.74
C ALA A 62 18.25 -6.99 -6.79
N ARG A 63 17.97 -6.84 -5.49
CA ARG A 63 18.93 -6.43 -4.45
C ARG A 63 20.31 -7.11 -4.53
N PRO A 64 20.45 -8.43 -4.77
CA PRO A 64 21.76 -9.08 -4.85
C PRO A 64 22.68 -8.57 -5.97
N TRP A 65 22.13 -7.91 -6.99
CA TRP A 65 22.87 -7.37 -8.13
C TRP A 65 23.09 -5.85 -8.05
N MET A 66 22.73 -5.22 -6.93
CA MET A 66 22.76 -3.77 -6.75
C MET A 66 23.74 -3.37 -5.63
N LYS A 67 24.33 -2.18 -5.76
CA LYS A 67 25.08 -1.57 -4.64
C LYS A 67 24.13 -1.34 -3.46
N GLU A 68 24.56 -1.67 -2.25
CA GLU A 68 23.72 -1.63 -1.04
C GLU A 68 23.02 -0.29 -0.85
N GLY A 69 23.77 0.82 -0.89
CA GLY A 69 23.18 2.16 -0.72
C GLY A 69 22.15 2.55 -1.78
N LEU A 70 22.33 2.10 -3.03
CA LEU A 70 21.34 2.32 -4.09
C LEU A 70 20.09 1.46 -3.87
N SER A 71 20.27 0.19 -3.51
CA SER A 71 19.15 -0.71 -3.24
C SER A 71 18.30 -0.21 -2.07
N ASP A 72 18.95 0.19 -0.97
CA ASP A 72 18.25 0.65 0.23
C ASP A 72 17.52 1.96 -0.03
N GLY A 73 18.14 2.91 -0.75
CA GLY A 73 17.48 4.15 -1.16
C GLY A 73 16.24 3.92 -2.03
N LEU A 74 16.31 3.00 -3.00
CA LEU A 74 15.19 2.67 -3.87
C LEU A 74 14.08 1.93 -3.13
N LEU A 75 14.41 1.02 -2.20
CA LEU A 75 13.43 0.35 -1.36
C LEU A 75 12.68 1.34 -0.46
N ILE A 76 13.39 2.30 0.14
CA ILE A 76 12.79 3.37 0.95
C ILE A 76 11.88 4.25 0.11
N ALA A 77 12.32 4.63 -1.10
CA ALA A 77 11.52 5.42 -2.03
C ALA A 77 10.23 4.68 -2.45
N ALA A 78 10.33 3.39 -2.79
CA ALA A 78 9.18 2.57 -3.16
C ALA A 78 8.19 2.39 -1.99
N LEU A 79 8.68 2.12 -0.77
CA LEU A 79 7.83 2.05 0.42
C LEU A 79 7.13 3.38 0.71
N SER A 80 7.83 4.50 0.56
CA SER A 80 7.26 5.84 0.73
C SER A 80 6.17 6.13 -0.32
N ALA A 81 6.41 5.74 -1.57
CA ALA A 81 5.43 5.87 -2.64
C ALA A 81 4.17 5.05 -2.35
N ILE A 82 4.31 3.80 -1.90
CA ILE A 82 3.16 2.98 -1.47
C ILE A 82 2.39 3.71 -0.37
N PHE A 83 3.07 4.22 0.67
CA PHE A 83 2.40 4.92 1.76
C PHE A 83 1.56 6.10 1.27
N ILE A 84 2.12 6.95 0.41
CA ILE A 84 1.42 8.12 -0.15
C ILE A 84 0.22 7.69 -0.99
N ILE A 85 0.38 6.67 -1.83
CA ILE A 85 -0.70 6.13 -2.68
C ILE A 85 -1.87 5.58 -1.84
N GLN A 86 -1.63 5.11 -0.62
CA GLN A 86 -2.69 4.61 0.25
C GLN A 86 -3.46 5.69 1.02
N ILE A 87 -2.95 6.92 1.11
CA ILE A 87 -3.63 8.00 1.86
C ILE A 87 -5.02 8.32 1.25
N PRO A 88 -5.16 8.58 -0.06
CA PRO A 88 -6.46 8.90 -0.62
C PRO A 88 -7.49 7.77 -0.50
N PRO A 89 -7.19 6.50 -0.85
CA PRO A 89 -8.12 5.39 -0.63
C PRO A 89 -8.49 5.20 0.84
N PHE A 90 -7.52 5.27 1.76
CA PHE A 90 -7.80 5.16 3.19
C PHE A 90 -8.77 6.26 3.66
N GLY A 91 -8.54 7.50 3.25
CA GLY A 91 -9.43 8.62 3.52
C GLY A 91 -10.84 8.42 2.96
N LEU A 92 -10.96 7.93 1.73
CA LEU A 92 -12.25 7.62 1.10
C LEU A 92 -13.04 6.58 1.90
N TRP A 93 -12.39 5.49 2.34
CA TRP A 93 -13.08 4.46 3.14
C TRP A 93 -13.41 4.92 4.56
N MET A 94 -12.60 5.82 5.14
CA MET A 94 -12.98 6.49 6.38
C MET A 94 -14.24 7.34 6.23
N LEU A 95 -14.35 8.11 5.14
CA LEU A 95 -15.57 8.87 4.82
C LEU A 95 -16.75 7.92 4.57
N GLY A 96 -16.53 6.83 3.83
CA GLY A 96 -17.53 5.80 3.61
C GLY A 96 -18.06 5.18 4.90
N PHE A 97 -17.20 4.98 5.89
CA PHE A 97 -17.61 4.47 7.21
C PHE A 97 -18.48 5.46 7.98
N ILE A 98 -18.19 6.76 7.88
CA ILE A 98 -19.02 7.81 8.49
C ILE A 98 -20.42 7.83 7.86
N ILE A 99 -20.52 7.59 6.55
CA ILE A 99 -21.79 7.69 5.79
C ILE A 99 -22.61 6.39 5.87
N SER A 100 -21.97 5.23 5.73
CA SER A 100 -22.64 3.93 5.49
C SER A 100 -22.32 2.86 6.53
N GLY A 101 -21.44 3.15 7.49
CA GLY A 101 -21.09 2.25 8.57
C GLY A 101 -20.28 1.03 8.09
N TYR A 102 -20.76 -0.16 8.43
CA TYR A 102 -19.98 -1.39 8.35
C TYR A 102 -19.54 -1.79 6.93
N THR A 103 -20.24 -1.33 5.89
CA THR A 103 -19.94 -1.61 4.48
C THR A 103 -18.58 -1.08 4.05
N ALA A 104 -18.04 -0.08 4.75
CA ALA A 104 -16.74 0.53 4.44
C ALA A 104 -15.56 -0.05 5.24
N VAL A 105 -15.82 -0.90 6.24
CA VAL A 105 -14.80 -1.43 7.16
C VAL A 105 -13.72 -2.22 6.43
N LEU A 106 -14.10 -3.00 5.41
CA LEU A 106 -13.13 -3.82 4.67
C LEU A 106 -12.05 -2.96 3.99
N GLY A 107 -12.44 -1.84 3.39
CA GLY A 107 -11.49 -0.90 2.78
C GLY A 107 -10.58 -0.25 3.82
N ILE A 108 -11.13 0.19 4.96
CA ILE A 108 -10.33 0.74 6.07
C ILE A 108 -9.29 -0.28 6.54
N LEU A 109 -9.70 -1.53 6.77
CA LEU A 109 -8.81 -2.58 7.25
C LEU A 109 -7.71 -2.89 6.23
N LEU A 110 -8.04 -2.97 4.95
CA LEU A 110 -7.08 -3.27 3.89
C LEU A 110 -6.01 -2.18 3.77
N HIS A 111 -6.44 -0.92 3.64
CA HIS A 111 -5.52 0.21 3.49
C HIS A 111 -4.76 0.51 4.79
N GLY A 112 -5.45 0.43 5.93
CA GLY A 112 -4.83 0.61 7.25
C GLY A 112 -3.77 -0.45 7.53
N ALA A 113 -4.05 -1.73 7.26
CA ALA A 113 -3.07 -2.80 7.42
C ALA A 113 -1.83 -2.59 6.54
N LEU A 114 -2.02 -2.14 5.29
CA LEU A 114 -0.92 -1.83 4.39
C LEU A 114 -0.08 -0.65 4.89
N MET A 115 -0.71 0.44 5.34
CA MET A 115 -0.01 1.59 5.94
C MET A 115 0.77 1.19 7.20
N VAL A 116 0.16 0.40 8.09
CA VAL A 116 0.83 -0.14 9.28
C VAL A 116 2.03 -1.00 8.88
N CYS A 117 1.89 -1.88 7.88
CA CYS A 117 2.98 -2.72 7.40
C CYS A 117 4.16 -1.88 6.90
N VAL A 118 3.90 -0.79 6.16
CA VAL A 118 4.95 0.14 5.71
C VAL A 118 5.62 0.85 6.89
N CYS A 119 4.84 1.41 7.83
CA CYS A 119 5.37 2.06 9.03
C CYS A 119 6.24 1.12 9.88
N VAL A 120 5.79 -0.12 10.07
CA VAL A 120 6.53 -1.16 10.79
C VAL A 120 7.83 -1.50 10.07
N THR A 121 7.80 -1.58 8.74
CA THR A 121 9.01 -1.80 7.92
C THR A 121 10.04 -0.70 8.15
N PHE A 122 9.63 0.58 8.15
CA PHE A 122 10.53 1.70 8.46
C PHE A 122 11.04 1.67 9.91
N GLY A 123 10.17 1.37 10.88
CA GLY A 123 10.51 1.30 12.29
C GLY A 123 11.57 0.23 12.58
N PHE A 124 11.48 -0.94 11.95
CA PHE A 124 12.48 -1.99 12.08
C PHE A 124 13.76 -1.72 11.28
N ALA A 125 13.65 -1.11 10.09
CA ALA A 125 14.82 -0.73 9.29
C ALA A 125 15.72 0.27 10.06
N ARG A 126 15.13 1.27 10.73
CA ARG A 126 15.87 2.25 11.55
C ARG A 126 16.64 1.60 12.71
N ARG A 127 16.07 0.58 13.36
CA ARG A 127 16.72 -0.12 14.49
C ARG A 127 17.90 -0.98 14.05
N GLY A 128 17.92 -1.47 12.81
CA GLY A 128 19.06 -2.17 12.24
C GLY A 128 20.26 -1.24 12.09
N LEU A 129 20.07 -0.11 11.41
CA LEU A 129 21.12 0.88 11.14
C LEU A 129 21.70 1.51 12.43
N ALA A 130 20.85 1.77 13.44
CA ALA A 130 21.32 2.33 14.71
C ALA A 130 22.20 1.37 15.53
N ARG A 131 22.09 0.05 15.31
CA ARG A 131 22.92 -0.96 15.98
C ARG A 131 24.26 -1.20 15.29
N GLU A 132 24.39 -0.87 14.02
CA GLU A 132 25.65 -0.98 13.26
C GLU A 132 26.56 0.23 13.46
N ALA A 133 26.00 1.35 13.92
CA ALA A 133 26.74 2.59 14.20
C ALA A 133 27.21 2.73 15.66
N ALA A 134 26.88 1.77 16.54
CA ALA A 134 27.21 1.77 17.97
C ALA A 134 28.21 0.66 18.29
#